data_AF-A0A426UWM1-F1
#
_entry.id   AF-A0A426UWM1-F1
#
_cell.length_a   1.000
_cell.length_b   1.000
_cell.length_c   1.000
_cell.angle_alpha   90.00
_cell.angle_beta   90.00
_cell.angle_gamma   90.00
#
_symmetry.space_group_name_H-M   'P 1'
#
loop_
_entity.id
_entity.type
_entity.pdbx_description
1 polymer ?
#
loop_
_entity_poly.entity_id
_entity_poly.type
_entity_poly.pdbx_seq_one_letter_code
_entity_poly.pdbx_strand_id
1 'polypeptide(L)'
;MERRDTGRRAAAGVVGAAALALALTGCGAGQDAETSEMVPAISGVDADAGTVALRDLQIDYGDGGAYPEGGQAPLRVWIGNNGEETVVLEAVTSPDADTVLFAAEALVVGPEETGSPAEGEESESPGAGEGSEGPEQESPSADASATPGGDASGTPGESEPAEGESGSPEETAEIIGESVFAIEIPAGDYLRLAPTSGSFLLLDGLKEAVEMGSSVELEFAFSNGETVTVAVPMGAPETPGERSYFEAPHEPAAE
;
A
#
# COMPACT_ATOMS: atom_id res chain seq x y z
N MET A 1 -22.07 69.72 36.11
CA MET A 1 -21.56 68.37 36.42
C MET A 1 -21.17 67.75 35.09
N GLU A 2 -19.95 67.96 34.62
CA GLU A 2 -19.45 67.32 33.41
C GLU A 2 -18.27 66.45 33.83
N ARG A 3 -18.55 65.16 34.02
CA ARG A 3 -17.51 64.16 34.32
C ARG A 3 -17.37 63.20 33.15
N ARG A 4 -16.28 63.42 32.42
CA ARG A 4 -15.34 62.40 31.90
C ARG A 4 -15.94 61.25 31.06
N ASP A 5 -16.05 61.47 29.75
CA ASP A 5 -16.18 60.39 28.76
C ASP A 5 -14.86 60.02 28.06
N THR A 6 -13.82 60.85 28.15
CA THR A 6 -12.55 60.66 27.44
C THR A 6 -11.76 59.42 27.89
N GLY A 7 -11.87 59.02 29.17
CA GLY A 7 -11.14 57.86 29.71
C GLY A 7 -11.70 56.50 29.24
N ARG A 8 -13.01 56.42 28.96
CA ARG A 8 -13.66 55.17 28.53
C ARG A 8 -13.35 54.83 27.07
N ARG A 9 -13.20 55.83 26.20
CA ARG A 9 -12.88 55.63 24.78
C ARG A 9 -11.44 55.20 24.56
N ALA A 10 -10.49 55.74 25.33
CA ALA A 10 -9.09 55.33 25.28
C ALA A 10 -8.88 53.89 25.78
N ALA A 11 -9.59 53.48 26.84
CA ALA A 11 -9.51 52.12 27.36
C ALA A 11 -10.07 51.07 26.38
N ALA A 12 -11.15 51.38 25.66
CA ALA A 12 -11.74 50.48 24.68
C ALA A 12 -10.82 50.20 23.47
N GLY A 13 -10.04 51.19 23.02
CA GLY A 13 -9.11 51.03 21.90
C GLY A 13 -7.92 50.10 22.20
N VAL A 14 -7.41 50.13 23.44
CA VAL A 14 -6.25 49.30 23.85
C VAL A 14 -6.63 47.83 23.99
N VAL A 15 -7.84 47.54 24.51
CA VAL A 15 -8.32 46.16 24.65
C VAL A 15 -8.60 45.52 23.29
N GLY A 16 -9.17 46.27 22.34
CA GLY A 16 -9.41 45.77 20.98
C GLY A 16 -8.14 45.41 20.21
N ALA A 17 -7.09 46.22 20.34
CA ALA A 17 -5.80 45.96 19.69
C ALA A 17 -5.08 44.73 20.27
N ALA A 18 -5.14 44.53 21.59
CA ALA A 18 -4.54 43.36 22.24
C ALA A 18 -5.27 42.05 21.87
N ALA A 19 -6.60 42.07 21.76
CA ALA A 19 -7.39 40.92 21.34
C ALA A 19 -7.10 40.51 19.89
N LEU A 20 -6.94 41.47 18.98
CA LEU A 20 -6.56 41.19 17.58
C LEU A 20 -5.16 40.58 17.48
N ALA A 21 -4.18 41.09 18.24
CA ALA A 21 -2.82 40.57 18.23
C ALA A 21 -2.74 39.10 18.72
N LEU A 22 -3.53 38.73 19.74
CA LEU A 22 -3.62 37.36 20.24
C LEU A 22 -4.37 36.41 19.29
N ALA A 23 -5.35 36.91 18.53
CA ALA A 23 -6.05 36.11 17.52
C ALA A 23 -5.15 35.77 16.31
N LEU A 24 -4.17 36.61 15.99
CA LEU A 24 -3.24 36.41 14.87
C LEU A 24 -2.13 35.37 15.16
N THR A 25 -1.87 35.03 16.44
CA THR A 25 -0.81 34.05 16.80
C THR A 25 -1.28 32.60 16.84
N GLY A 26 -2.52 32.30 16.44
CA GLY A 26 -3.16 30.99 16.62
C GLY A 26 -3.12 30.02 15.43
N CYS A 27 -2.61 30.41 14.26
CA CYS A 27 -2.76 29.62 13.01
C CYS A 27 -1.46 28.98 12.48
N GLY A 28 -0.40 28.95 13.28
CA GLY A 28 0.93 28.51 12.82
C GLY A 28 1.22 27.00 12.89
N ALA A 29 0.45 26.23 13.65
CA ALA A 29 0.78 24.82 13.95
C ALA A 29 0.48 23.82 12.82
N GLY A 30 -0.01 24.28 11.66
CA GLY A 30 -0.40 23.42 10.54
C GLY A 30 0.11 23.84 9.16
N GLN A 31 0.87 24.94 9.05
CA GLN A 31 1.45 25.34 7.76
C GLN A 31 2.71 24.53 7.44
N ASP A 32 3.47 24.16 8.47
CA ASP A 32 4.64 23.28 8.41
C ASP A 32 4.55 22.32 9.59
N ALA A 33 3.72 21.28 9.45
CA ALA A 33 3.65 20.22 10.45
C ALA A 33 4.75 19.21 10.17
N GLU A 34 5.57 18.87 11.17
CA GLU A 34 6.62 17.84 11.09
C GLU A 34 6.08 16.51 10.54
N THR A 35 4.80 16.22 10.77
CA THR A 35 4.15 15.01 10.24
C THR A 35 3.95 15.02 8.71
N SER A 36 4.04 16.19 8.08
CA SER A 36 3.91 16.33 6.60
C SER A 36 5.20 15.94 5.88
N GLU A 37 6.33 16.00 6.59
CA GLU A 37 7.65 15.56 6.08
C GLU A 37 7.94 14.11 6.44
N MET A 38 7.02 13.44 7.16
CA MET A 38 7.18 12.04 7.49
C MET A 38 6.99 11.19 6.24
N VAL A 39 8.05 10.45 5.89
CA VAL A 39 8.00 9.42 4.86
C VAL A 39 7.21 8.23 5.41
N PRO A 40 6.27 7.66 4.64
CA PRO A 40 5.51 6.50 5.10
C PRO A 40 6.44 5.32 5.41
N ALA A 41 6.11 4.60 6.48
CA ALA A 41 6.81 3.36 6.84
C ALA A 41 6.28 2.19 5.99
N ILE A 42 6.50 2.26 4.69
CA ILE A 42 6.17 1.23 3.69
C ILE A 42 7.45 0.55 3.20
N SER A 43 7.32 -0.66 2.62
CA SER A 43 8.47 -1.36 2.04
C SER A 43 8.83 -0.82 0.66
N GLY A 44 7.83 -0.34 -0.08
CA GLY A 44 8.01 0.31 -1.37
C GLY A 44 8.46 1.76 -1.27
N VAL A 45 8.42 2.41 -2.42
CA VAL A 45 8.77 3.83 -2.59
C VAL A 45 7.57 4.61 -3.13
N ASP A 46 7.44 5.85 -2.69
CA ASP A 46 6.51 6.81 -3.24
C ASP A 46 7.24 7.76 -4.18
N ALA A 47 6.58 8.13 -5.29
CA ALA A 47 7.08 9.12 -6.22
C ALA A 47 5.93 9.89 -6.86
N ASP A 48 6.20 11.09 -7.36
CA ASP A 48 5.21 11.93 -8.03
C ASP A 48 5.73 12.33 -9.42
N ALA A 49 4.89 12.12 -10.44
CA ALA A 49 5.04 12.68 -11.76
C ALA A 49 4.00 13.80 -11.90
N GLY A 50 4.34 14.97 -11.36
CA GLY A 50 3.45 16.12 -11.19
C GLY A 50 2.07 15.79 -10.58
N THR A 51 1.02 15.59 -11.40
CA THR A 51 -0.32 15.25 -10.86
C THR A 51 -0.55 13.76 -10.62
N VAL A 52 0.29 12.90 -11.18
CA VAL A 52 0.24 11.45 -11.00
C VAL A 52 1.09 11.04 -9.81
N ALA A 53 0.49 10.32 -8.87
CA ALA A 53 1.12 9.79 -7.68
C ALA A 53 1.37 8.29 -7.82
N LEU A 54 2.63 7.87 -7.71
CA LEU A 54 3.03 6.48 -7.53
C LEU A 54 3.16 6.20 -6.03
N ARG A 55 2.43 5.21 -5.53
CA ARG A 55 2.41 4.84 -4.12
C ARG A 55 2.70 3.36 -3.94
N ASP A 56 3.50 3.05 -2.92
CA ASP A 56 3.91 1.68 -2.59
C ASP A 56 4.46 0.93 -3.81
N LEU A 57 5.29 1.63 -4.61
CA LEU A 57 5.96 1.03 -5.76
C LEU A 57 7.08 0.12 -5.26
N GLN A 58 6.99 -1.18 -5.57
CA GLN A 58 7.99 -2.17 -5.17
C GLN A 58 8.01 -3.35 -6.14
N ILE A 59 9.13 -4.08 -6.15
CA ILE A 59 9.20 -5.41 -6.72
C ILE A 59 8.60 -6.37 -5.68
N ASP A 60 7.65 -7.22 -6.07
CA ASP A 60 7.08 -8.23 -5.18
C ASP A 60 8.19 -9.18 -4.67
N TYR A 61 8.05 -9.65 -3.43
CA TYR A 61 9.03 -10.53 -2.82
C TYR A 61 9.12 -11.85 -3.59
N GLY A 62 10.29 -12.12 -4.19
CA GLY A 62 10.55 -13.35 -4.93
C GLY A 62 10.71 -14.56 -4.02
N ASP A 63 10.59 -15.77 -4.58
CA ASP A 63 10.88 -17.00 -3.85
C ASP A 63 12.30 -16.99 -3.28
N GLY A 64 12.42 -17.18 -1.96
CA GLY A 64 13.71 -17.09 -1.27
C GLY A 64 14.31 -15.67 -1.18
N GLY A 65 13.57 -14.64 -1.59
CA GLY A 65 13.97 -13.22 -1.47
C GLY A 65 14.94 -12.73 -2.55
N ALA A 66 14.95 -13.37 -3.72
CA ALA A 66 15.76 -12.92 -4.85
C ALA A 66 15.14 -13.30 -6.20
N TYR A 67 15.53 -12.57 -7.25
CA TYR A 67 15.32 -12.95 -8.65
C TYR A 67 16.68 -13.08 -9.35
N PRO A 68 16.92 -14.15 -10.13
CA PRO A 68 18.18 -14.33 -10.82
C PRO A 68 18.34 -13.36 -12.00
N GLU A 69 19.59 -13.18 -12.45
CA GLU A 69 19.88 -12.58 -13.75
C GLU A 69 19.16 -13.37 -14.87
N GLY A 70 18.60 -12.63 -15.82
CA GLY A 70 17.70 -13.12 -16.87
C GLY A 70 16.30 -13.48 -16.37
N GLY A 71 16.04 -13.35 -15.08
CA GLY A 71 14.77 -13.68 -14.44
C GLY A 71 13.68 -12.65 -14.68
N GLN A 72 12.51 -12.98 -14.14
CA GLN A 72 11.29 -12.17 -14.22
C GLN A 72 10.88 -11.71 -12.82
N ALA A 73 10.58 -10.43 -12.64
CA ALA A 73 10.24 -9.84 -11.35
C ALA A 73 8.95 -9.02 -11.43
N PRO A 74 7.84 -9.47 -10.80
CA PRO A 74 6.59 -8.73 -10.76
C PRO A 74 6.71 -7.45 -9.94
N LEU A 75 6.06 -6.40 -10.40
CA LEU A 75 5.94 -5.13 -9.72
C LEU A 75 4.55 -4.99 -9.08
N ARG A 76 4.54 -4.26 -7.97
CA ARG A 76 3.35 -3.76 -7.31
C ARG A 76 3.42 -2.25 -7.26
N VAL A 77 2.31 -1.59 -7.59
CA VAL A 77 2.17 -0.14 -7.46
C VAL A 77 0.70 0.28 -7.40
N TRP A 78 0.44 1.35 -6.66
CA TRP A 78 -0.79 2.14 -6.75
C TRP A 78 -0.50 3.42 -7.51
N ILE A 79 -1.27 3.69 -8.56
CA ILE A 79 -1.12 4.87 -9.41
C ILE A 79 -2.37 5.73 -9.23
N GLY A 80 -2.24 6.86 -8.55
CA GLY A 80 -3.31 7.84 -8.35
C GLY A 80 -3.20 8.99 -9.34
N ASN A 81 -4.32 9.44 -9.89
CA ASN A 81 -4.40 10.63 -10.72
C ASN A 81 -5.07 11.76 -9.94
N ASN A 82 -4.29 12.71 -9.44
CA ASN A 82 -4.79 13.87 -8.70
C ASN A 82 -5.17 15.05 -9.62
N GLY A 83 -5.10 14.85 -10.95
CA GLY A 83 -5.47 15.84 -11.95
C GLY A 83 -6.96 15.86 -12.27
N GLU A 84 -7.35 16.78 -13.16
CA GLU A 84 -8.74 16.98 -13.60
C GLU A 84 -9.08 16.24 -14.91
N GLU A 85 -8.07 15.67 -15.58
CA GLU A 85 -8.20 14.95 -16.85
C GLU A 85 -7.75 13.49 -16.70
N THR A 86 -8.24 12.61 -17.56
CA THR A 86 -7.77 11.21 -17.60
C THR A 86 -6.34 11.17 -18.10
N VAL A 87 -5.51 10.37 -17.43
CA VAL A 87 -4.10 10.15 -17.80
C VAL A 87 -3.92 8.70 -18.22
N VAL A 88 -3.06 8.44 -19.21
CA VAL A 88 -2.71 7.09 -19.66
C VAL A 88 -1.27 6.80 -19.29
N LEU A 89 -1.00 5.64 -18.67
CA LEU A 89 0.35 5.10 -18.58
C LEU A 89 0.73 4.52 -19.94
N GLU A 90 1.65 5.20 -20.63
CA GLU A 90 2.03 4.89 -22.02
C GLU A 90 3.24 3.96 -22.11
N ALA A 91 4.18 4.09 -21.17
CA ALA A 91 5.37 3.27 -21.14
C ALA A 91 5.96 3.16 -19.73
N VAL A 92 6.57 2.00 -19.48
CA VAL A 92 7.48 1.79 -18.36
C VAL A 92 8.75 1.16 -18.92
N THR A 93 9.91 1.70 -18.57
CA THR A 93 11.20 1.20 -19.06
C THR A 93 12.22 1.09 -17.94
N SER A 94 13.20 0.19 -18.09
CA SER A 94 14.28 0.01 -17.14
C SER A 94 15.62 -0.12 -17.86
N PRO A 95 16.69 0.53 -17.36
CA PRO A 95 18.05 0.21 -17.78
C PRO A 95 18.55 -1.13 -17.21
N ASP A 96 17.90 -1.72 -16.20
CA ASP A 96 18.34 -2.95 -15.51
C ASP A 96 17.54 -4.21 -15.91
N ALA A 97 16.58 -4.07 -16.82
CA ALA A 97 15.84 -5.17 -17.43
C ALA A 97 15.85 -5.03 -18.96
N ASP A 98 15.54 -6.11 -19.67
CA ASP A 98 15.42 -6.11 -21.12
C ASP A 98 14.11 -5.47 -21.57
N THR A 99 13.01 -5.75 -20.87
CA THR A 99 11.68 -5.19 -21.17
C THR A 99 10.82 -5.15 -19.90
N VAL A 100 9.87 -4.21 -19.88
CA VAL A 100 8.76 -4.22 -18.91
C VAL A 100 7.49 -4.60 -19.65
N LEU A 101 6.82 -5.66 -19.18
CA LEU A 101 5.60 -6.18 -19.76
C LEU A 101 4.40 -5.83 -18.87
N PHE A 102 3.27 -5.52 -19.47
CA PHE A 102 1.99 -5.54 -18.77
C PHE A 102 1.45 -6.97 -18.83
N ALA A 103 1.43 -7.61 -17.66
CA ALA A 103 0.90 -8.95 -17.48
C ALA A 103 -0.52 -8.84 -16.91
N ALA A 104 -1.46 -9.48 -17.58
CA ALA A 104 -2.75 -9.80 -16.98
C ALA A 104 -2.80 -11.32 -16.85
N GLU A 105 -3.08 -11.84 -15.65
CA GLU A 105 -3.50 -13.23 -15.55
C GLU A 105 -4.76 -13.35 -16.40
N ALA A 106 -4.66 -14.12 -17.49
CA ALA A 106 -5.79 -14.39 -18.33
C ALA A 106 -6.85 -15.08 -17.46
N LEU A 107 -7.87 -14.34 -17.05
CA LEU A 107 -9.16 -14.93 -16.75
C LEU A 107 -9.46 -15.79 -17.98
N VAL A 108 -9.52 -17.11 -17.79
CA VAL A 108 -10.11 -18.01 -18.77
C VAL A 108 -11.55 -17.52 -18.93
N VAL A 109 -11.78 -16.70 -19.95
CA VAL A 109 -13.11 -16.29 -20.38
C VAL A 109 -13.76 -17.55 -20.93
N GLY A 110 -14.51 -18.24 -20.07
CA GLY A 110 -15.50 -19.21 -20.52
C GLY A 110 -16.44 -18.52 -21.52
N PRO A 111 -16.91 -19.24 -22.56
CA PRO A 111 -17.63 -18.64 -23.66
C PRO A 111 -18.90 -17.95 -23.15
N GLU A 112 -19.03 -16.68 -23.52
CA GLU A 112 -20.24 -15.90 -23.74
C GLU A 112 -21.49 -16.32 -22.93
N GLU A 113 -21.78 -15.57 -21.86
CA GLU A 113 -23.18 -15.32 -21.49
C GLU A 113 -23.46 -13.83 -21.67
N THR A 114 -24.08 -13.56 -22.81
CA THR A 114 -24.77 -12.32 -23.16
C THR A 114 -25.75 -11.91 -22.07
N GLY A 115 -25.44 -10.84 -21.34
CA GLY A 115 -26.37 -10.12 -20.47
C GLY A 115 -26.52 -8.67 -20.94
N SER A 116 -27.52 -8.42 -21.77
CA SER A 116 -27.91 -7.10 -22.28
C SER A 116 -28.35 -6.13 -21.16
N PRO A 117 -28.35 -4.81 -21.40
CA PRO A 117 -28.33 -3.77 -20.38
C PRO A 117 -29.73 -3.45 -19.83
N ALA A 118 -29.78 -3.01 -18.57
CA ALA A 118 -30.91 -2.28 -18.02
C ALA A 118 -30.46 -0.83 -17.75
N GLU A 119 -30.85 0.07 -18.66
CA GLU A 119 -30.97 1.51 -18.41
C GLU A 119 -32.09 1.79 -17.39
N GLY A 120 -31.89 2.82 -16.58
CA GLY A 120 -32.93 3.58 -15.90
C GLY A 120 -33.24 3.15 -14.47
N GLU A 121 -32.94 4.00 -13.49
CA GLU A 121 -33.90 4.99 -12.99
C GLU A 121 -33.24 5.91 -11.93
N GLU A 122 -33.88 7.05 -11.77
CA GLU A 122 -33.39 8.32 -11.22
C GLU A 122 -33.32 8.35 -9.69
N SER A 123 -32.45 9.23 -9.18
CA SER A 123 -32.66 10.16 -8.06
C SER A 123 -33.57 9.71 -6.92
N GLU A 124 -33.04 9.64 -5.67
CA GLU A 124 -33.53 10.40 -4.50
C GLU A 124 -32.43 10.57 -3.43
N SER A 125 -32.13 11.82 -3.06
CA SER A 125 -31.54 12.20 -1.77
C SER A 125 -32.67 12.40 -0.76
N PRO A 126 -32.47 12.03 0.52
CA PRO A 126 -32.27 13.07 1.55
C PRO A 126 -31.21 12.60 2.57
N GLY A 127 -30.60 13.40 3.42
CA GLY A 127 -30.87 14.73 3.93
C GLY A 127 -30.11 14.83 5.25
N ALA A 128 -29.61 16.03 5.55
CA ALA A 128 -28.77 16.35 6.70
C ALA A 128 -29.39 15.94 8.05
N GLY A 129 -28.52 15.57 8.99
CA GLY A 129 -28.81 15.42 10.41
C GLY A 129 -27.57 15.76 11.23
N GLU A 130 -27.40 17.03 11.55
CA GLU A 130 -26.57 17.49 12.67
C GLU A 130 -27.08 16.88 13.98
N GLY A 131 -26.16 16.44 14.83
CA GLY A 131 -26.47 15.88 16.15
C GLY A 131 -25.20 15.56 16.92
N SER A 132 -24.69 16.59 17.60
CA SER A 132 -23.61 16.56 18.58
C SER A 132 -23.89 15.60 19.75
N GLU A 133 -22.82 15.30 20.52
CA GLU A 133 -22.74 14.84 21.92
C GLU A 133 -22.04 13.46 22.11
N GLY A 134 -20.79 13.49 22.57
CA GLY A 134 -20.25 12.48 23.51
C GLY A 134 -20.64 12.85 24.96
N PRO A 135 -20.14 12.19 26.02
CA PRO A 135 -19.02 11.21 26.10
C PRO A 135 -19.39 9.96 26.95
N GLU A 136 -18.38 9.35 27.60
CA GLU A 136 -18.40 8.31 28.68
C GLU A 136 -18.17 6.87 28.19
N GLN A 137 -16.91 6.38 28.20
CA GLN A 137 -16.28 5.66 29.32
C GLN A 137 -17.17 4.60 29.98
N GLU A 138 -16.87 3.32 29.76
CA GLU A 138 -16.76 2.33 30.83
C GLU A 138 -16.04 1.05 30.36
N SER A 139 -15.06 0.66 31.17
CA SER A 139 -14.35 -0.62 31.18
C SER A 139 -15.32 -1.72 31.66
N PRO A 140 -15.08 -3.01 31.33
CA PRO A 140 -14.58 -3.84 32.43
C PRO A 140 -13.52 -4.87 32.02
N SER A 141 -12.50 -4.95 32.85
CA SER A 141 -11.75 -6.18 33.13
C SER A 141 -12.68 -7.28 33.66
N ALA A 142 -12.53 -8.49 33.17
CA ALA A 142 -12.87 -9.70 33.90
C ALA A 142 -11.79 -10.77 33.66
N ASP A 143 -10.91 -10.87 34.65
CA ASP A 143 -10.08 -12.04 34.92
C ASP A 143 -11.02 -13.22 35.27
N ALA A 144 -10.87 -14.33 34.55
CA ALA A 144 -11.40 -15.61 34.98
C ALA A 144 -10.43 -16.72 34.54
N SER A 145 -9.45 -16.95 35.40
CA SER A 145 -8.73 -18.21 35.53
C SER A 145 -9.71 -19.39 35.67
N ALA A 146 -9.60 -20.38 34.78
CA ALA A 146 -10.14 -21.72 34.98
C ALA A 146 -9.30 -22.74 34.20
N THR A 147 -8.37 -23.38 34.90
CA THR A 147 -7.88 -24.72 34.56
C THR A 147 -8.96 -25.74 34.91
N PRO A 148 -9.12 -26.78 34.07
CA PRO A 148 -9.01 -28.11 34.62
C PRO A 148 -8.07 -28.98 33.77
N GLY A 149 -7.18 -29.69 34.49
CA GLY A 149 -6.42 -30.79 33.94
C GLY A 149 -7.35 -31.93 33.51
N GLY A 150 -6.94 -32.59 32.43
CA GLY A 150 -7.54 -33.80 31.92
C GLY A 150 -6.51 -34.55 31.10
N ASP A 151 -5.75 -35.42 31.78
CA ASP A 151 -4.95 -36.49 31.20
C ASP A 151 -5.70 -37.23 30.09
N ALA A 152 -5.11 -37.26 28.89
CA ALA A 152 -5.28 -38.36 27.96
C ALA A 152 -3.94 -38.60 27.24
N SER A 153 -3.20 -39.53 27.83
CA SER A 153 -2.05 -40.20 27.24
C SER A 153 -2.42 -40.81 25.88
N GLY A 154 -1.63 -40.46 24.86
CA GLY A 154 -1.62 -41.10 23.54
C GLY A 154 -0.23 -40.97 22.93
N THR A 155 0.50 -42.07 22.88
CA THR A 155 1.82 -42.23 22.24
C THR A 155 1.84 -43.63 21.63
N PRO A 156 2.59 -43.94 20.56
CA PRO A 156 2.85 -43.18 19.32
C PRO A 156 2.38 -43.97 18.08
N GLY A 157 2.05 -43.27 17.00
CA GLY A 157 1.82 -43.88 15.69
C GLY A 157 2.97 -43.56 14.75
N GLU A 158 3.90 -44.50 14.62
CA GLU A 158 5.01 -44.49 13.68
C GLU A 158 4.50 -44.48 12.23
N SER A 159 4.95 -43.53 11.42
CA SER A 159 4.84 -43.58 9.95
C SER A 159 5.91 -42.68 9.35
N GLU A 160 7.02 -43.32 9.01
CA GLU A 160 8.06 -42.84 8.10
C GLU A 160 8.05 -43.81 6.90
N PRO A 161 8.66 -43.48 5.75
CA PRO A 161 8.41 -42.36 4.86
C PRO A 161 7.67 -42.84 3.60
N ALA A 162 6.92 -41.96 2.94
CA ALA A 162 6.59 -42.15 1.54
C ALA A 162 7.47 -41.21 0.72
N GLU A 163 8.54 -41.77 0.15
CA GLU A 163 9.20 -41.20 -1.01
C GLU A 163 8.16 -41.00 -2.11
N GLY A 164 7.73 -39.76 -2.26
CA GLY A 164 6.95 -39.30 -3.38
C GLY A 164 7.84 -38.38 -4.21
N GLU A 165 8.63 -38.96 -5.10
CA GLU A 165 8.98 -38.30 -6.36
C GLU A 165 7.66 -37.93 -7.05
N SER A 166 7.13 -36.78 -6.70
CA SER A 166 6.16 -36.08 -7.52
C SER A 166 6.92 -34.92 -8.12
N GLY A 167 7.65 -35.23 -9.20
CA GLY A 167 7.93 -34.25 -10.24
C GLY A 167 6.59 -33.75 -10.75
N SER A 168 6.01 -32.80 -10.02
CA SER A 168 5.08 -31.87 -10.62
C SER A 168 5.88 -31.16 -11.69
N PRO A 169 5.46 -31.13 -12.97
CA PRO A 169 5.98 -30.08 -13.81
C PRO A 169 5.73 -28.78 -13.04
N GLU A 170 6.79 -28.03 -12.76
CA GLU A 170 6.66 -26.58 -12.73
C GLU A 170 5.97 -26.25 -14.03
N GLU A 171 4.65 -26.05 -13.99
CA GLU A 171 4.02 -25.13 -14.92
C GLU A 171 4.68 -23.81 -14.60
N THR A 172 5.82 -23.57 -15.25
CA THR A 172 6.27 -22.22 -15.53
C THR A 172 5.08 -21.60 -16.23
N ALA A 173 4.23 -20.91 -15.49
CA ALA A 173 3.24 -20.04 -16.05
C ALA A 173 4.05 -19.06 -16.90
N GLU A 174 4.10 -19.31 -18.21
CA GLU A 174 4.65 -18.35 -19.14
C GLU A 174 3.72 -17.14 -19.03
N ILE A 175 4.15 -16.15 -18.25
CA ILE A 175 3.43 -14.89 -18.15
C ILE A 175 3.53 -14.25 -19.54
N ILE A 176 2.47 -14.41 -20.33
CA ILE A 176 2.34 -13.71 -21.61
C ILE A 176 1.95 -12.27 -21.26
N GLY A 177 2.94 -11.39 -21.20
CA GLY A 177 2.74 -9.96 -21.05
C GLY A 177 2.91 -9.20 -22.37
N GLU A 178 2.22 -8.07 -22.51
CA GLU A 178 2.36 -7.18 -23.66
C GLU A 178 3.32 -6.04 -23.32
N SER A 179 4.28 -5.74 -24.20
CA SER A 179 5.23 -4.62 -24.00
C SER A 179 4.70 -3.26 -24.43
N VAL A 180 3.57 -3.24 -25.14
CA VAL A 180 2.89 -2.03 -25.61
C VAL A 180 1.50 -1.99 -25.03
N PHE A 181 1.31 -1.16 -24.01
CA PHE A 181 0.04 -1.04 -23.32
C PHE A 181 -0.36 0.43 -23.20
N ALA A 182 -1.65 0.68 -23.03
CA ALA A 182 -2.21 1.99 -22.77
C ALA A 182 -3.23 1.84 -21.65
N ILE A 183 -2.82 2.19 -20.44
CA ILE A 183 -3.61 1.96 -19.24
C ILE A 183 -4.20 3.29 -18.76
N GLU A 184 -5.51 3.45 -18.88
CA GLU A 184 -6.22 4.68 -18.50
C GLU A 184 -6.41 4.78 -16.98
N ILE A 185 -6.20 5.97 -16.44
CA ILE A 185 -6.37 6.33 -15.03
C ILE A 185 -7.26 7.57 -14.99
N PRO A 186 -8.57 7.41 -14.69
CA PRO A 186 -9.50 8.53 -14.66
C PRO A 186 -9.10 9.63 -13.68
N ALA A 187 -9.59 10.85 -13.92
CA ALA A 187 -9.34 12.00 -13.04
C ALA A 187 -9.89 11.76 -11.63
N GLY A 188 -9.07 11.98 -10.60
CA GLY A 188 -9.43 11.76 -9.20
C GLY A 188 -9.55 10.28 -8.79
N ASP A 189 -9.13 9.36 -9.65
CA ASP A 189 -9.20 7.91 -9.42
C ASP A 189 -7.79 7.30 -9.21
N TYR A 190 -7.75 6.02 -8.88
CA TYR A 190 -6.52 5.26 -8.74
C TYR A 190 -6.62 3.89 -9.42
N LEU A 191 -5.46 3.39 -9.83
CA LEU A 191 -5.29 2.05 -10.37
C LEU A 191 -4.30 1.26 -9.51
N ARG A 192 -4.63 0.02 -9.17
CA ARG A 192 -3.73 -0.91 -8.50
C ARG A 192 -3.19 -1.95 -9.48
N LEU A 193 -1.89 -1.93 -9.70
CA LEU A 193 -1.18 -2.95 -10.48
C LEU A 193 -0.42 -3.85 -9.50
N ALA A 194 -0.84 -5.10 -9.37
CA ALA A 194 -0.22 -6.09 -8.49
C ALA A 194 -0.65 -7.49 -8.93
N PRO A 195 0.17 -8.54 -8.78
CA PRO A 195 -0.23 -9.92 -9.05
C PRO A 195 -1.52 -10.30 -8.32
N THR A 196 -1.67 -9.87 -7.07
CA THR A 196 -2.91 -10.07 -6.27
C THR A 196 -4.16 -9.40 -6.83
N SER A 197 -4.03 -8.43 -7.73
CA SER A 197 -5.14 -7.76 -8.43
C SER A 197 -5.46 -8.41 -9.79
N GLY A 198 -4.64 -9.34 -10.27
CA GLY A 198 -4.77 -9.99 -11.58
C GLY A 198 -4.15 -9.24 -12.76
N SER A 199 -3.71 -8.00 -12.57
CA SER A 199 -2.98 -7.20 -13.57
C SER A 199 -1.79 -6.50 -12.93
N PHE A 200 -0.61 -6.62 -13.52
CA PHE A 200 0.63 -6.10 -12.97
C PHE A 200 1.65 -5.78 -14.07
N LEU A 201 2.72 -5.08 -13.69
CA LEU A 201 3.88 -4.89 -14.55
C LEU A 201 4.93 -5.93 -14.19
N LEU A 202 5.58 -6.52 -15.19
CA LEU A 202 6.59 -7.55 -15.03
C LEU A 202 7.90 -7.07 -15.65
N LEU A 203 8.96 -7.04 -14.85
CA LEU A 203 10.31 -6.91 -15.38
C LEU A 203 10.70 -8.25 -16.00
N ASP A 204 11.10 -8.24 -17.26
CA ASP A 204 11.57 -9.42 -17.99
C ASP A 204 13.03 -9.22 -18.43
N GLY A 205 13.82 -10.28 -18.33
CA GLY A 205 15.24 -10.26 -18.66
C GLY A 205 16.05 -9.34 -17.77
N LEU A 206 16.03 -9.55 -16.45
CA LEU A 206 16.86 -8.79 -15.51
C LEU A 206 18.35 -8.87 -15.88
N LYS A 207 19.06 -7.75 -15.91
CA LYS A 207 20.49 -7.72 -16.31
C LYS A 207 21.44 -8.10 -15.18
N GLU A 208 20.99 -8.01 -13.95
CA GLU A 208 21.67 -8.46 -12.74
C GLU A 208 20.67 -9.15 -11.82
N ALA A 209 21.16 -9.97 -10.89
CA ALA A 209 20.30 -10.56 -9.87
C ALA A 209 19.76 -9.48 -8.93
N VAL A 210 18.46 -9.52 -8.65
CA VAL A 210 17.81 -8.60 -7.71
C VAL A 210 17.67 -9.33 -6.37
N GLU A 211 18.39 -8.89 -5.35
CA GLU A 211 18.33 -9.46 -4.00
C GLU A 211 17.63 -8.49 -3.03
N MET A 212 17.27 -9.00 -1.84
CA MET A 212 16.86 -8.18 -0.71
C MET A 212 17.76 -6.96 -0.48
N GLY A 213 17.15 -5.78 -0.41
CA GLY A 213 17.86 -4.50 -0.23
C GLY A 213 18.45 -3.91 -1.50
N SER A 214 18.34 -4.58 -2.65
CA SER A 214 18.66 -4.02 -3.96
C SER A 214 17.46 -3.24 -4.52
N SER A 215 17.71 -2.41 -5.52
CA SER A 215 16.67 -1.66 -6.24
C SER A 215 16.92 -1.69 -7.74
N VAL A 216 15.84 -1.66 -8.52
CA VAL A 216 15.87 -1.56 -9.99
C VAL A 216 15.39 -0.18 -10.39
N GLU A 217 16.11 0.50 -11.29
CA GLU A 217 15.67 1.79 -11.81
C GLU A 217 14.53 1.61 -12.83
N LEU A 218 13.47 2.40 -12.67
CA LEU A 218 12.32 2.40 -13.57
C LEU A 218 11.94 3.83 -13.96
N GLU A 219 11.63 4.03 -15.23
CA GLU A 219 11.08 5.26 -15.76
C GLU A 219 9.64 5.02 -16.22
N PHE A 220 8.71 5.81 -15.68
CA PHE A 220 7.30 5.81 -16.05
C PHE A 220 7.01 7.03 -16.93
N ALA A 221 6.29 6.83 -18.02
CA ALA A 221 5.86 7.90 -18.92
C ALA A 221 4.34 7.91 -19.09
N PHE A 222 3.76 9.10 -18.96
CA PHE A 222 2.32 9.33 -18.99
C PHE A 222 1.90 10.23 -20.16
N SER A 223 0.66 10.07 -20.64
CA SER A 223 0.12 10.79 -21.81
C SER A 223 0.02 12.30 -21.66
N ASN A 224 0.10 12.82 -20.44
CA ASN A 224 0.15 14.25 -20.16
C ASN A 224 1.58 14.83 -20.30
N GLY A 225 2.55 14.01 -20.70
CA GLY A 225 3.96 14.37 -20.89
C GLY A 225 4.78 14.34 -19.60
N GLU A 226 4.19 13.89 -18.48
CA GLU A 226 4.89 13.72 -17.21
C GLU A 226 5.69 12.41 -17.23
N THR A 227 6.92 12.47 -16.71
CA THR A 227 7.80 11.31 -16.57
C THR A 227 8.41 11.30 -15.18
N VAL A 228 8.60 10.11 -14.60
CA VAL A 228 9.29 9.97 -13.31
C VAL A 228 10.22 8.76 -13.33
N THR A 229 11.45 8.97 -12.86
CA THR A 229 12.45 7.92 -12.66
C THR A 229 12.53 7.59 -11.18
N VAL A 230 12.42 6.31 -10.84
CA VAL A 230 12.36 5.83 -9.45
C VAL A 230 13.24 4.59 -9.29
N ALA A 231 14.02 4.54 -8.22
CA ALA A 231 14.72 3.33 -7.81
C ALA A 231 13.77 2.47 -6.97
N VAL A 232 13.32 1.35 -7.53
CA VAL A 232 12.26 0.51 -6.96
C VAL A 232 12.85 -0.65 -6.17
N PRO A 233 12.64 -0.71 -4.84
CA PRO A 233 13.20 -1.76 -4.00
C PRO A 233 12.43 -3.07 -4.14
N MET A 234 13.08 -4.20 -3.77
CA MET A 234 12.35 -5.42 -3.47
C MET A 234 11.61 -5.29 -2.12
N GLY A 235 10.31 -5.57 -2.14
CA GLY A 235 9.44 -5.55 -0.98
C GLY A 235 9.75 -6.66 0.03
N ALA A 236 9.11 -6.61 1.19
CA ALA A 236 9.22 -7.64 2.23
C ALA A 236 8.26 -8.82 1.96
N PRO A 237 8.49 -10.02 2.55
CA PRO A 237 7.56 -11.12 2.42
C PRO A 237 6.24 -10.79 3.14
N GLU A 238 5.11 -11.03 2.48
CA GLU A 238 3.76 -10.80 3.02
C GLU A 238 3.46 -11.72 4.22
N THR A 239 4.03 -12.92 4.20
CA THR A 239 3.91 -13.91 5.26
C THR A 239 5.21 -14.03 6.05
N PRO A 240 5.18 -13.91 7.39
CA PRO A 240 6.36 -14.15 8.20
C PRO A 240 6.92 -15.56 7.96
N GLY A 241 8.23 -15.65 7.73
CA GLY A 241 8.90 -16.94 7.62
C GLY A 241 8.69 -17.81 8.87
N GLU A 242 8.68 -19.12 8.68
CA GLU A 242 8.52 -20.08 9.77
C GLU A 242 9.62 -19.89 10.82
N ARG A 243 9.21 -19.61 12.07
CA ARG A 243 10.14 -19.48 13.20
C ARG A 243 10.21 -20.82 13.92
N SER A 244 11.28 -21.59 13.71
CA SER A 244 11.58 -22.72 14.60
C SER A 244 12.24 -22.21 15.88
N TYR A 245 11.69 -22.60 17.04
CA TYR A 245 12.38 -22.37 18.32
C TYR A 245 13.60 -23.28 18.38
N PHE A 246 14.79 -22.71 18.52
CA PHE A 246 15.97 -23.48 18.87
C PHE A 246 15.83 -23.89 20.33
N GLU A 247 15.26 -25.06 20.58
CA GLU A 247 15.27 -25.64 21.92
C GLU A 247 16.72 -26.02 22.24
N ALA A 248 17.39 -25.21 23.06
CA ALA A 248 18.70 -25.56 23.58
C ALA A 248 18.54 -26.86 24.39
N PRO A 249 19.38 -27.90 24.16
CA PRO A 249 19.28 -29.13 24.91
C PRO A 249 19.47 -28.82 26.39
N HIS A 250 18.42 -29.06 27.18
CA HIS A 250 18.45 -28.88 28.62
C HIS A 250 19.42 -29.92 29.18
N GLU A 251 20.68 -29.54 29.46
CA GLU A 251 21.61 -30.42 30.17
C GLU A 251 20.99 -30.73 31.53
N PRO A 252 20.70 -32.02 31.85
CA PRO A 252 20.20 -32.36 33.17
C PRO A 252 21.32 -32.07 34.18
N ALA A 253 20.99 -31.29 35.22
CA ALA A 253 21.89 -31.07 36.34
C ALA A 253 22.29 -32.42 36.94
N ALA A 254 23.60 -32.71 36.95
CA ALA A 254 24.14 -33.89 37.61
C ALA A 254 23.90 -33.79 39.13
N GLU A 255 23.18 -34.77 39.67
CA GLU A 255 23.04 -35.00 41.11
C GLU A 255 24.33 -35.57 41.73
#